data_AF-A0A945UU21-F1
#
_entry.id   AF-A0A945UU21-F1
#
_cell.length_a   1.000
_cell.length_b   1.000
_cell.length_c   1.000
_cell.angle_alpha   90.00
_cell.angle_beta   90.00
_cell.angle_gamma   90.00
#
_symmetry.space_group_name_H-M   'P 1'
#
loop_
_entity.id
_entity.type
_entity.pdbx_description
1 polymer ?
#
loop_
_entity_poly.entity_id
_entity_poly.type
_entity_poly.pdbx_seq_one_letter_code
_entity_poly.pdbx_strand_id
1 'polypeptide(L)'
;MKLRLMLTALILSCASPFLLASDDSGAPPASGKTASRMTAGPFEVLEIDMDFLQGVTYMDDRIYLKRQVNRRAEAITLRASMLQGEAYRKWFNGEYDLVSPANAGHQPNGWTDWVETTANYVEYWVGDKKILHLKRTRS
;
A
#
# COMPACT_ATOMS: atom_id res chain seq x y z
N MET A 1 -19.66 50.61 15.49
CA MET A 1 -18.45 50.62 14.63
C MET A 1 -18.89 50.33 13.21
N LYS A 2 -18.80 51.32 12.32
CA LYS A 2 -19.16 51.23 10.89
C LYS A 2 -17.87 51.21 10.09
N LEU A 3 -17.65 50.19 9.26
CA LEU A 3 -16.65 50.26 8.20
C LEU A 3 -17.28 49.80 6.89
N ARG A 4 -17.57 50.77 6.02
CA ARG A 4 -17.93 50.58 4.62
C ARG A 4 -16.63 50.43 3.84
N LEU A 5 -16.49 49.38 3.05
CA LEU A 5 -15.42 49.26 2.06
C LEU A 5 -16.08 49.22 0.68
N MET A 6 -15.88 50.29 -0.07
CA MET A 6 -16.14 50.40 -1.50
C MET A 6 -14.90 51.10 -2.06
N LEU A 7 -14.11 50.42 -2.89
CA LEU A 7 -13.37 51.11 -3.94
C LEU A 7 -12.95 50.17 -5.08
N THR A 8 -13.41 50.59 -6.25
CA THR A 8 -13.21 50.14 -7.63
C THR A 8 -11.85 50.58 -8.20
N ALA A 9 -11.28 49.79 -9.13
CA ALA A 9 -10.53 50.18 -10.36
C ALA A 9 -9.81 48.91 -10.88
N LEU A 10 -9.97 48.35 -12.08
CA LEU A 10 -10.17 48.79 -13.47
C LEU A 10 -8.89 49.27 -14.22
N ILE A 11 -8.32 48.32 -14.99
CA ILE A 11 -7.58 48.37 -16.28
C ILE A 11 -6.16 48.99 -16.37
N LEU A 12 -5.21 48.21 -16.92
CA LEU A 12 -4.14 48.63 -17.87
C LEU A 12 -3.56 47.37 -18.58
N SER A 13 -3.88 47.06 -19.84
CA SER A 13 -3.28 47.50 -21.14
C SER A 13 -1.98 46.78 -21.57
N CYS A 14 -2.14 45.97 -22.64
CA CYS A 14 -1.31 45.80 -23.86
C CYS A 14 0.12 45.18 -23.89
N ALA A 15 0.22 44.14 -24.75
CA ALA A 15 1.24 43.88 -25.80
C ALA A 15 2.68 43.46 -25.38
N SER A 16 3.40 42.49 -25.98
CA SER A 16 3.20 41.49 -27.06
C SER A 16 4.33 40.41 -26.92
N PRO A 17 4.81 39.70 -27.97
CA PRO A 17 4.91 38.24 -28.00
C PRO A 17 6.35 37.71 -27.82
N PHE A 18 6.54 36.62 -27.07
CA PHE A 18 7.81 35.87 -27.12
C PHE A 18 7.57 34.53 -27.82
N LEU A 19 7.82 34.53 -29.14
CA LEU A 19 8.16 33.32 -29.88
C LEU A 19 9.68 33.20 -29.88
N LEU A 20 10.21 32.18 -29.22
CA LEU A 20 11.43 31.53 -29.67
C LEU A 20 11.31 30.04 -29.34
N ALA A 21 10.95 29.28 -30.36
CA ALA A 21 11.10 27.84 -30.40
C ALA A 21 12.60 27.52 -30.50
N SER A 22 13.11 26.76 -29.56
CA SER A 22 14.31 25.94 -29.76
C SER A 22 13.88 24.50 -29.54
N ASP A 23 13.71 23.82 -30.66
CA ASP A 23 13.53 22.38 -30.77
C ASP A 23 14.87 21.71 -30.38
N ASP A 24 14.94 21.18 -29.17
CA ASP A 24 15.89 20.13 -28.78
C ASP A 24 15.13 19.14 -27.89
N SER A 25 14.12 18.50 -28.49
CA SER A 25 13.43 17.38 -27.85
C SER A 25 14.29 16.13 -27.87
N GLY A 26 15.41 16.17 -27.15
CA GLY A 26 16.10 14.99 -26.63
C GLY A 26 15.30 14.38 -25.48
N ALA A 27 14.05 13.98 -25.73
CA ALA A 27 13.32 13.17 -24.79
C ALA A 27 13.97 11.78 -24.77
N PRO A 28 14.55 11.32 -23.65
CA PRO A 28 14.97 9.93 -23.57
C PRO A 28 13.73 9.05 -23.78
N PRO A 29 13.85 7.91 -24.48
CA PRO A 29 12.73 7.01 -24.65
C PRO A 29 12.20 6.68 -23.25
N ALA A 30 10.91 6.95 -23.03
CA ALA A 30 10.20 6.49 -21.86
C ALA A 30 10.30 4.96 -21.86
N SER A 31 11.34 4.44 -21.22
CA SER A 31 11.51 3.03 -20.92
C SER A 31 10.50 2.74 -19.82
N GLY A 32 9.23 2.66 -20.21
CA GLY A 32 8.17 2.10 -19.43
C GLY A 32 8.47 0.62 -19.26
N LYS A 33 9.42 0.30 -18.39
CA LYS A 33 9.52 -1.01 -17.77
C LYS A 33 8.20 -1.19 -17.04
N THR A 34 7.26 -1.87 -17.67
CA THR A 34 6.04 -2.33 -17.00
C THR A 34 6.51 -3.14 -15.81
N ALA A 35 6.48 -2.52 -14.62
CA ALA A 35 6.80 -3.22 -13.39
C ALA A 35 5.81 -4.38 -13.30
N SER A 36 6.31 -5.60 -13.45
CA SER A 36 5.47 -6.79 -13.34
C SER A 36 4.81 -6.75 -11.97
N ARG A 37 3.48 -6.62 -11.97
CA ARG A 37 2.69 -6.53 -10.74
C ARG A 37 2.85 -7.85 -9.98
N MET A 38 3.44 -7.81 -8.80
CA MET A 38 3.59 -9.01 -7.97
C MET A 38 2.20 -9.46 -7.50
N THR A 39 1.93 -10.76 -7.58
CA THR A 39 0.66 -11.36 -7.16
C THR A 39 0.88 -12.54 -6.23
N ALA A 40 -0.06 -12.78 -5.34
CA ALA A 40 -0.16 -13.95 -4.48
C ALA A 40 -1.59 -14.51 -4.60
N GLY A 41 -1.78 -15.47 -5.51
CA GLY A 41 -3.11 -16.01 -5.82
C GLY A 41 -4.07 -14.92 -6.31
N PRO A 42 -5.26 -14.76 -5.70
CA PRO A 42 -6.22 -13.72 -6.08
C PRO A 42 -5.82 -12.31 -5.63
N PHE A 43 -4.69 -12.15 -4.93
CA PHE A 43 -4.24 -10.87 -4.42
C PHE A 43 -3.13 -10.27 -5.29
N GLU A 44 -3.27 -8.99 -5.56
CA GLU A 44 -2.21 -8.11 -5.99
C GLU A 44 -1.46 -7.57 -4.77
N VAL A 45 -0.13 -7.57 -4.84
CA VAL A 45 0.73 -6.96 -3.84
C VAL A 45 0.88 -5.49 -4.16
N LEU A 46 0.27 -4.63 -3.35
CA LEU A 46 0.37 -3.17 -3.45
C LEU A 46 1.66 -2.64 -2.84
N GLU A 47 2.10 -3.25 -1.74
CA GLU A 47 3.29 -2.87 -0.97
C GLU A 47 3.87 -4.11 -0.30
N ILE A 48 5.20 -4.24 -0.28
CA ILE A 48 5.91 -5.28 0.46
C ILE A 48 7.27 -4.77 0.95
N ASP A 49 7.54 -4.96 2.24
CA ASP A 49 8.83 -4.70 2.86
C ASP A 49 9.69 -5.97 2.86
N MET A 50 10.63 -6.04 1.91
CA MET A 50 11.51 -7.20 1.75
C MET A 50 12.64 -7.27 2.81
N ASP A 51 12.84 -6.20 3.59
CA ASP A 51 13.74 -6.23 4.76
C ASP A 51 13.11 -6.96 5.95
N PHE A 52 11.78 -7.10 5.94
CA PHE A 52 11.02 -7.84 6.93
C PHE A 52 10.53 -9.21 6.40
N LEU A 53 10.07 -9.25 5.15
CA LEU A 53 9.56 -10.45 4.50
C LEU A 53 10.53 -10.98 3.44
N GLN A 54 10.59 -12.31 3.31
CA GLN A 54 11.18 -12.97 2.14
C GLN A 54 10.16 -13.14 1.02
N GLY A 55 8.87 -13.13 1.35
CA GLY A 55 7.81 -13.23 0.36
C GLY A 55 6.44 -13.46 0.97
N VAL A 56 5.45 -13.41 0.08
CA VAL A 56 4.04 -13.76 0.33
C VAL A 56 3.63 -14.76 -0.73
N THR A 57 2.82 -15.75 -0.35
CA THR A 57 2.22 -16.70 -1.28
C THR A 57 0.78 -16.99 -0.90
N TYR A 58 0.05 -17.65 -1.80
CA TYR A 58 -1.33 -18.09 -1.58
C TYR A 58 -1.45 -19.58 -1.91
N MET A 59 -1.93 -20.36 -0.95
CA MET A 59 -2.15 -21.80 -1.08
C MET A 59 -3.27 -22.23 -0.13
N ASP A 60 -4.06 -23.24 -0.51
CA ASP A 60 -5.15 -23.77 0.31
C ASP A 60 -6.09 -22.70 0.86
N ASP A 61 -6.50 -21.77 -0.02
CA ASP A 61 -7.33 -20.60 0.26
C ASP A 61 -6.79 -19.59 1.29
N ARG A 62 -5.52 -19.73 1.67
CA ARG A 62 -4.87 -18.93 2.70
C ARG A 62 -3.72 -18.12 2.13
N ILE A 63 -3.55 -16.93 2.68
CA ILE A 63 -2.35 -16.12 2.46
C ILE A 63 -1.30 -16.60 3.46
N TYR A 64 -0.10 -16.90 2.99
CA TYR A 64 1.05 -17.27 3.82
C TYR A 64 2.16 -16.23 3.70
N LEU A 65 2.82 -15.96 4.81
CA LEU A 65 4.00 -15.11 4.85
C LEU A 65 5.26 -15.96 5.01
N LYS A 66 6.35 -15.48 4.42
CA LYS A 66 7.69 -15.96 4.74
C LYS A 66 8.46 -14.80 5.34
N ARG A 67 8.78 -14.88 6.63
CA ARG A 67 9.52 -13.82 7.35
C ARG A 67 11.02 -13.98 7.16
N GLN A 68 11.76 -12.88 7.24
CA GLN A 68 13.21 -12.93 7.36
C GLN A 68 13.61 -13.67 8.65
N VAL A 69 14.70 -14.46 8.61
CA VAL A 69 15.08 -15.35 9.71
C VAL A 69 15.37 -14.58 11.01
N ASN A 70 15.94 -13.38 10.89
CA ASN A 70 16.24 -12.46 11.98
C ASN A 70 15.06 -11.58 12.41
N ARG A 71 13.92 -11.67 11.72
CA ARG A 71 12.70 -10.88 11.97
C ARG A 71 11.58 -11.76 12.48
N ARG A 72 11.87 -12.61 13.48
CA ARG A 72 10.91 -13.56 14.08
C ARG A 72 10.42 -13.16 15.47
N ALA A 73 11.15 -12.25 16.11
CA ALA A 73 10.87 -11.77 17.46
C ALA A 73 9.83 -10.64 17.49
N GLU A 74 9.42 -10.12 16.34
CA GLU A 74 8.34 -9.16 16.24
C GLU A 74 6.98 -9.85 16.11
N ALA A 75 5.93 -9.29 16.71
CA ALA A 75 4.56 -9.67 16.39
C ALA A 75 4.12 -9.01 15.08
N ILE A 76 3.23 -9.67 14.34
CA ILE A 76 2.60 -9.10 13.15
C ILE A 76 1.12 -8.88 13.45
N THR A 77 0.65 -7.67 13.21
CA THR A 77 -0.76 -7.31 13.33
C THR A 77 -1.40 -7.27 11.94
N LEU A 78 -2.47 -8.03 11.77
CA LEU A 78 -3.25 -8.10 10.54
C LEU A 78 -4.52 -7.27 10.70
N ARG A 79 -4.80 -6.47 9.67
CA ARG A 79 -6.01 -5.66 9.55
C ARG A 79 -6.62 -5.87 8.18
N ALA A 80 -7.94 -5.85 8.10
CA ALA A 80 -8.64 -6.13 6.85
C ALA A 80 -9.79 -5.14 6.62
N SER A 81 -10.06 -4.82 5.36
CA SER A 81 -11.17 -3.95 4.96
C SER A 81 -11.78 -4.42 3.62
N MET A 82 -12.98 -3.92 3.32
CA MET A 82 -13.65 -4.19 2.04
C MET A 82 -13.29 -3.18 0.95
N LEU A 83 -12.80 -2.00 1.37
CA LEU A 83 -12.49 -0.87 0.52
C LEU A 83 -11.18 -0.23 0.98
N GLN A 84 -10.46 0.39 0.06
CA GLN A 84 -9.19 1.02 0.34
C GLN A 84 -9.36 2.25 1.23
N GLY A 85 -8.64 2.32 2.36
CA GLY A 85 -8.68 3.47 3.27
C GLY A 85 -9.93 3.57 4.15
N GLU A 86 -10.82 2.59 4.07
CA GLU A 86 -12.03 2.51 4.90
C GLU A 86 -11.77 1.86 6.27
N ALA A 87 -12.78 1.91 7.13
CA ALA A 87 -12.73 1.28 8.44
C ALA A 87 -12.41 -0.23 8.35
N TYR A 88 -11.56 -0.69 9.27
CA TYR A 88 -11.25 -2.11 9.38
C TYR A 88 -12.47 -2.90 9.85
N ARG A 89 -12.54 -4.16 9.43
CA ARG A 89 -13.52 -5.11 9.94
C ARG A 89 -12.95 -5.91 11.09
N LYS A 90 -13.87 -6.39 11.93
CA LYS A 90 -13.56 -7.36 12.96
C LYS A 90 -13.23 -8.72 12.33
N TRP A 91 -12.23 -9.37 12.89
CA TRP A 91 -11.92 -10.77 12.64
C TRP A 91 -12.91 -11.67 13.38
N PHE A 92 -12.80 -12.99 13.18
CA PHE A 92 -13.68 -13.99 13.82
C PHE A 92 -13.64 -13.95 15.36
N ASN A 93 -12.60 -13.37 15.95
CA ASN A 93 -12.45 -13.18 17.39
C ASN A 93 -13.14 -11.90 17.90
N GLY A 94 -13.77 -11.10 17.03
CA GLY A 94 -14.44 -9.85 17.41
C GLY A 94 -13.54 -8.62 17.49
N GLU A 95 -12.24 -8.77 17.24
CA GLU A 95 -11.24 -7.70 17.28
C GLU A 95 -10.92 -7.17 15.88
N TYR A 96 -10.48 -5.92 15.77
CA TYR A 96 -10.01 -5.35 14.50
C TYR A 96 -8.61 -5.82 14.11
N ASP A 97 -7.82 -6.19 15.12
CA ASP A 97 -6.44 -6.64 14.99
C ASP A 97 -6.39 -8.16 15.20
N LEU A 98 -5.91 -8.89 14.20
CA LEU A 98 -5.54 -10.29 14.35
C LEU A 98 -4.02 -10.35 14.51
N VAL A 99 -3.56 -10.86 15.64
CA VAL A 99 -2.14 -10.85 15.98
C VAL A 99 -1.53 -12.22 15.71
N SER A 100 -0.50 -12.25 14.86
CA SER A 100 0.44 -13.37 14.84
C SER A 100 1.56 -13.11 15.86
N PRO A 101 1.66 -13.90 16.94
CA PRO A 101 2.56 -13.58 18.04
C PRO A 101 4.03 -13.75 17.68
N ALA A 102 4.88 -12.98 18.36
CA ALA A 102 6.33 -13.15 18.30
C ALA A 102 6.73 -14.57 18.70
N ASN A 103 7.72 -15.14 18.02
CA ASN A 103 8.29 -16.45 18.36
C ASN A 103 7.26 -17.57 18.54
N ALA A 104 6.21 -17.63 17.71
CA ALA A 104 5.13 -18.63 17.76
C ALA A 104 5.56 -20.07 17.43
N GLY A 105 6.83 -20.45 17.65
CA GLY A 105 7.37 -21.77 17.32
C GLY A 105 7.51 -22.03 15.81
N HIS A 106 7.32 -21.02 14.97
CA HIS A 106 7.42 -21.10 13.52
C HIS A 106 8.82 -21.53 13.07
N GLN A 107 8.89 -22.49 12.14
CA GLN A 107 10.15 -22.94 11.57
C GLN A 107 10.85 -21.78 10.83
N PRO A 108 12.19 -21.62 10.97
CA PRO A 108 12.93 -20.65 10.17
C PRO A 108 12.75 -20.94 8.67
N ASN A 109 12.68 -19.89 7.84
CA ASN A 109 12.46 -20.02 6.40
C ASN A 109 11.17 -20.79 6.02
N GLY A 110 10.20 -20.89 6.92
CA GLY A 110 8.90 -21.50 6.65
C GLY A 110 7.89 -20.50 6.08
N TRP A 111 6.91 -21.02 5.35
CA TRP A 111 5.65 -20.32 5.08
C TRP A 111 4.76 -20.43 6.31
N THR A 112 4.60 -19.33 7.03
CA THR A 112 3.93 -19.25 8.35
C THR A 112 2.91 -18.12 8.38
N ASP A 113 2.36 -17.85 9.58
CA ASP A 113 1.50 -16.69 9.85
C ASP A 113 0.31 -16.59 8.89
N TRP A 114 -0.29 -17.74 8.55
CA TRP A 114 -1.30 -17.79 7.51
C TRP A 114 -2.64 -17.24 7.97
N VAL A 115 -3.39 -16.68 7.02
CA VAL A 115 -4.75 -16.19 7.26
C VAL A 115 -5.66 -16.54 6.10
N GLU A 116 -6.89 -16.91 6.44
CA GLU A 116 -8.01 -17.02 5.51
C GLU A 116 -8.91 -15.79 5.70
N THR A 117 -9.34 -15.17 4.61
CA THR A 117 -10.21 -13.99 4.67
C THR A 117 -11.01 -13.82 3.41
N THR A 118 -12.21 -13.26 3.55
CA THR A 118 -13.06 -12.79 2.44
C THR A 118 -12.88 -11.29 2.17
N ALA A 119 -11.99 -10.62 2.90
CA ALA A 119 -11.73 -9.20 2.69
C ALA A 119 -11.10 -8.93 1.32
N ASN A 120 -11.33 -7.71 0.83
CA ASN A 120 -10.74 -7.22 -0.42
C ASN A 120 -9.36 -6.62 -0.18
N TYR A 121 -9.11 -6.08 1.00
CA TYR A 121 -7.83 -5.50 1.37
C TYR A 121 -7.34 -6.13 2.67
N VAL A 122 -6.05 -6.46 2.70
CA VAL A 122 -5.38 -7.02 3.87
C VAL A 122 -4.07 -6.30 4.06
N GLU A 123 -3.85 -5.80 5.27
CA GLU A 123 -2.63 -5.10 5.65
C GLU A 123 -1.96 -5.81 6.81
N TYR A 124 -0.63 -5.88 6.75
CA TYR A 124 0.20 -6.45 7.80
C TYR A 124 1.11 -5.37 8.35
N TRP A 125 1.17 -5.30 9.67
CA TRP A 125 1.82 -4.25 10.42
C TRP A 125 2.78 -4.82 11.46
N VAL A 126 3.89 -4.13 11.68
CA VAL A 126 4.82 -4.38 12.78
C VAL A 126 5.01 -3.07 13.53
N GLY A 127 4.41 -2.98 14.71
CA GLY A 127 4.20 -1.69 15.36
C GLY A 127 3.42 -0.76 14.41
N ASP A 128 4.00 0.41 14.10
CA ASP A 128 3.40 1.42 13.23
C ASP A 128 3.84 1.31 11.76
N LYS A 129 4.67 0.32 11.41
CA LYS A 129 5.14 0.13 10.03
C LYS A 129 4.28 -0.88 9.30
N LYS A 130 3.68 -0.47 8.18
CA LYS A 130 3.06 -1.41 7.22
C LYS A 130 4.16 -2.15 6.48
N ILE A 131 4.10 -3.47 6.50
CA ILE A 131 5.10 -4.35 5.86
C ILE A 131 4.54 -5.08 4.64
N LEU A 132 3.22 -5.16 4.52
CA LEU A 132 2.55 -5.79 3.37
C LEU A 132 1.16 -5.20 3.21
N HIS A 133 0.78 -4.88 1.98
CA HIS A 133 -0.56 -4.46 1.62
C HIS A 133 -1.02 -5.25 0.40
N LEU A 134 -2.13 -5.95 0.54
CA LEU A 134 -2.71 -6.81 -0.48
C LEU A 134 -4.07 -6.26 -0.91
N LYS A 135 -4.35 -6.34 -2.22
CA LYS A 135 -5.66 -6.07 -2.80
C LYS A 135 -6.14 -7.29 -3.58
N ARG A 136 -7.33 -7.79 -3.25
CA ARG A 136 -8.00 -8.83 -4.02
C ARG A 136 -8.37 -8.29 -5.40
N THR A 137 -8.01 -9.03 -6.44
CA THR A 137 -8.25 -8.69 -7.86
C THR A 137 -9.39 -9.48 -8.47
N ARG A 138 -9.77 -10.60 -7.85
CA ARG A 138 -10.89 -11.44 -8.28
C ARG A 138 -11.81 -11.69 -7.09
N SER A 139 -13.02 -11.17 -7.19
CA SER A 139 -14.19 -11.52 -6.37
C SER A 139 -15.03 -12.54 -7.11
#